data_AF-A0A9P4PP24-F1
#
_entry.id   AF-A0A9P4PP24-F1
#
_cell.length_a   1.000
_cell.length_b   1.000
_cell.length_c   1.000
_cell.angle_alpha   90.00
_cell.angle_beta   90.00
_cell.angle_gamma   90.00
#
_symmetry.space_group_name_H-M   'P 1'
#
loop_
_entity.id
_entity.type
_entity.pdbx_description
1 polymer ?
#
loop_
_entity_poly.entity_id
_entity_poly.type
_entity_poly.pdbx_seq_one_letter_code
_entity_poly.pdbx_strand_id
1 'polypeptide(L)'
;QITQQPHLKTGKVSMETVIRIINESMEAFANEWSPIKHLELAPDYDEQSFDPTRLWEDAEALGRRDGLVEKYRFEIQLYESKLDTLAAEICKIPQNSEKQVRQHCRNLEMHVHNLEAAKWFLSIYKLPPAESEIGGAEEHHPNITQGPARRHAVEVIDLGSSPESSEYGEDREMIVDAEEEATIEESAIDVVDPCLQMPQKPRGNRPEKASILTVSGWNMRDLVAIKDSKRVVMKVMLDMSRQEREMIHRRIRVLKKSNLLKEISTCIDMLYRKEQKMLGVLPSDLPKIRAVTNFFLCWWFADNYMYKIPTDEQLHELATELHQSDDLELFYDFVHYILHKTFSEEAFQNAHAPSKEETIVISDDEE
;
A
#
# COMPACT_ATOMS: atom_id res chain seq x y z
N GLN A 1 40.91 -32.83 -35.64
CA GLN A 1 41.72 -31.72 -35.08
C GLN A 1 40.74 -30.71 -34.52
N ILE A 2 40.65 -30.56 -33.20
CA ILE A 2 39.78 -29.60 -32.53
C ILE A 2 40.59 -28.32 -32.37
N THR A 3 40.27 -27.31 -33.17
CA THR A 3 40.89 -25.98 -33.10
C THR A 3 40.47 -25.31 -31.80
N GLN A 4 41.37 -25.31 -30.81
CA GLN A 4 41.19 -24.53 -29.58
C GLN A 4 41.20 -23.04 -29.95
N GLN A 5 40.04 -22.40 -29.88
CA GLN A 5 39.96 -20.94 -29.98
C GLN A 5 40.62 -20.33 -28.74
N PRO A 6 41.52 -19.35 -28.88
CA PRO A 6 42.13 -18.69 -27.75
C PRO A 6 41.04 -17.98 -26.94
N HIS A 7 40.89 -18.36 -25.67
CA HIS A 7 40.06 -17.65 -24.71
C HIS A 7 40.58 -16.21 -24.59
N LEU A 8 39.90 -15.28 -25.28
CA LEU A 8 40.08 -13.85 -25.10
C LEU A 8 39.81 -13.54 -23.63
N LYS A 9 40.88 -13.21 -22.89
CA LYS A 9 40.77 -12.69 -21.53
C LYS A 9 39.94 -11.41 -21.62
N THR A 10 38.69 -11.46 -21.16
CA THR A 10 37.85 -10.27 -20.99
C THR A 10 38.55 -9.36 -19.99
N GLY A 11 39.17 -8.29 -20.51
CA GLY A 11 39.84 -7.30 -19.69
C GLY A 11 38.86 -6.65 -18.73
N LYS A 12 39.31 -6.39 -17.49
CA LYS A 12 38.54 -5.61 -16.52
C LYS A 12 38.20 -4.25 -17.14
N VAL A 13 36.96 -3.83 -16.98
CA VAL A 13 36.50 -2.51 -17.43
C VAL A 13 37.19 -1.44 -16.59
N SER A 14 37.73 -0.38 -17.21
CA SER A 14 38.34 0.71 -16.43
C SER A 14 37.28 1.47 -15.63
N MET A 15 37.66 2.00 -14.46
CA MET A 15 36.78 2.82 -13.64
C MET A 15 36.22 4.03 -14.41
N GLU A 16 37.04 4.66 -15.26
CA GLU A 16 36.62 5.75 -16.14
C GLU A 16 35.48 5.35 -17.08
N THR A 17 35.54 4.13 -17.62
CA THR A 17 34.48 3.60 -18.49
C THR A 17 33.20 3.36 -17.71
N VAL A 18 33.30 2.87 -16.47
CA VAL A 18 32.13 2.70 -15.57
C VAL A 18 31.47 4.05 -15.28
N ILE A 19 32.25 5.06 -14.90
CA ILE A 19 31.76 6.42 -14.63
C ILE A 19 31.07 7.00 -15.86
N ARG A 20 31.68 6.84 -17.04
CA ARG A 20 31.09 7.31 -18.31
C ARG A 20 29.72 6.69 -18.56
N ILE A 21 29.57 5.37 -18.38
CA ILE A 21 28.30 4.66 -18.59
C ILE A 21 27.21 5.12 -17.62
N ILE A 22 27.58 5.34 -16.35
CA ILE A 22 26.65 5.83 -15.34
C ILE A 22 26.16 7.23 -15.73
N ASN A 23 27.07 8.14 -16.10
CA ASN A 23 26.72 9.49 -16.52
C ASN A 23 25.85 9.49 -17.80
N GLU A 24 26.19 8.67 -18.80
CA GLU A 24 25.37 8.46 -20.01
C GLU A 24 23.94 8.00 -19.64
N SER A 25 23.82 7.07 -18.69
CA SER A 25 22.52 6.54 -18.26
C SER A 25 21.71 7.57 -17.47
N MET A 26 22.38 8.37 -16.62
CA MET A 26 21.74 9.47 -15.88
C MET A 26 21.23 10.56 -16.81
N GLU A 27 22.03 10.95 -17.81
CA GLU A 27 21.63 11.95 -18.81
C GLU A 27 20.48 11.43 -19.68
N ALA A 28 20.54 10.16 -20.12
CA ALA A 28 19.45 9.54 -20.85
C ALA A 28 18.15 9.58 -20.03
N PHE A 29 18.19 9.13 -18.77
CA PHE A 29 17.04 9.16 -17.87
C PHE A 29 16.50 10.58 -17.66
N ALA A 30 17.36 11.56 -17.38
CA ALA A 30 16.95 12.94 -17.14
C ALA A 30 16.24 13.57 -18.35
N ASN A 31 16.67 13.23 -19.56
CA ASN A 31 16.05 13.72 -20.80
C ASN A 31 14.75 12.98 -21.15
N GLU A 32 14.64 11.72 -20.71
CA GLU A 32 13.56 10.83 -21.10
C GLU A 32 12.45 10.69 -20.06
N TRP A 33 12.71 11.09 -18.82
CA TRP A 33 11.78 10.88 -17.73
C TRP A 33 10.55 11.79 -17.85
N SER A 34 9.38 11.17 -17.80
CA SER A 34 8.12 11.85 -17.54
C SER A 34 7.32 11.00 -16.55
N PRO A 35 6.50 11.62 -15.69
CA PRO A 35 5.68 10.89 -14.72
C PRO A 35 4.67 9.94 -15.37
N ILE A 36 4.40 10.10 -16.68
CA ILE A 36 3.32 9.40 -17.39
C ILE A 36 3.86 8.39 -18.43
N LYS A 37 5.17 8.37 -18.72
CA LYS A 37 5.76 7.59 -19.82
C LYS A 37 5.43 6.08 -19.81
N HIS A 38 5.28 5.46 -18.64
CA HIS A 38 4.96 4.02 -18.55
C HIS A 38 3.48 3.71 -18.79
N LEU A 39 2.60 4.71 -18.71
CA LEU A 39 1.15 4.56 -18.84
C LEU A 39 0.69 4.75 -20.29
N GLU A 40 1.49 5.37 -21.13
CA GLU A 40 1.27 5.50 -22.59
C GLU A 40 1.19 4.15 -23.32
N LEU A 41 1.64 3.05 -22.69
CA LEU A 41 1.55 1.69 -23.25
C LEU A 41 0.19 1.02 -23.00
N ALA A 42 -0.71 1.65 -22.24
CA ALA A 42 -2.05 1.12 -22.02
C ALA A 42 -2.98 1.45 -23.20
N PRO A 43 -3.73 0.47 -23.74
CA PRO A 43 -4.58 0.67 -24.92
C PRO A 43 -5.76 1.64 -24.71
N ASP A 44 -6.12 1.95 -23.45
CA ASP A 44 -7.19 2.88 -23.07
C ASP A 44 -6.63 4.16 -22.43
N TYR A 45 -5.45 4.60 -22.85
CA TYR A 45 -4.78 5.78 -22.31
C TYR A 45 -5.53 7.08 -22.70
N ASP A 46 -6.19 7.70 -21.72
CA ASP A 46 -6.73 9.06 -21.81
C ASP A 46 -5.73 10.04 -21.17
N GLU A 47 -5.10 10.89 -21.99
CA GLU A 47 -4.16 11.93 -21.52
C GLU A 47 -4.77 12.83 -20.44
N GLN A 48 -6.10 13.01 -20.42
CA GLN A 48 -6.77 13.83 -19.42
C GLN A 48 -6.85 13.19 -18.03
N SER A 49 -6.56 11.89 -17.90
CA SER A 49 -6.60 11.18 -16.62
C SER A 49 -5.41 11.49 -15.69
N PHE A 50 -4.39 12.19 -16.19
CA PHE A 50 -3.18 12.57 -15.45
C PHE A 50 -3.04 14.07 -15.19
N ASP A 51 -4.11 14.85 -15.37
CA ASP A 51 -4.13 16.23 -14.91
C ASP A 51 -3.96 16.27 -13.38
N PRO A 52 -2.89 16.90 -12.85
CA PRO A 52 -2.67 17.03 -11.40
C PRO A 52 -3.89 17.56 -10.64
N THR A 53 -4.64 18.48 -11.25
CA THR A 53 -5.83 19.08 -10.65
C THR A 53 -6.92 18.03 -10.46
N ARG A 54 -7.24 17.27 -11.51
CA ARG A 54 -8.24 16.18 -11.45
C ARG A 54 -7.83 15.07 -10.50
N LEU A 55 -6.57 14.66 -10.51
CA LEU A 55 -6.07 13.63 -9.58
C LEU A 55 -6.28 14.06 -8.14
N TRP A 56 -5.97 15.32 -7.82
CA TRP A 56 -6.18 15.88 -6.50
C TRP A 56 -7.67 15.96 -6.13
N GLU A 57 -8.51 16.51 -7.01
CA GLU A 57 -9.96 16.64 -6.81
C GLU A 57 -10.64 15.29 -6.61
N ASP A 58 -10.30 14.28 -7.42
CA ASP A 58 -10.83 12.92 -7.30
C ASP A 58 -10.43 12.27 -5.98
N ALA A 59 -9.17 12.44 -5.55
CA ALA A 59 -8.70 11.91 -4.28
C ALA A 59 -9.40 12.56 -3.09
N GLU A 60 -9.67 13.87 -3.16
CA GLU A 60 -10.39 14.62 -2.14
C GLU A 60 -11.86 14.22 -2.10
N ALA A 61 -12.54 14.18 -3.26
CA ALA A 61 -13.94 13.78 -3.38
C ALA A 61 -14.21 12.35 -2.86
N LEU A 62 -13.22 11.46 -2.98
CA LEU A 62 -13.27 10.09 -2.46
C LEU A 62 -12.82 9.96 -1.00
N GLY A 63 -12.35 11.04 -0.35
CA GLY A 63 -11.81 11.01 1.00
C GLY A 63 -10.57 10.13 1.14
N ARG A 64 -9.79 9.97 0.07
CA ARG A 64 -8.61 9.10 0.00
C ARG A 64 -7.28 9.84 0.01
N ARG A 65 -7.30 11.19 -0.03
CA ARG A 65 -6.10 12.02 -0.15
C ARG A 65 -5.04 11.70 0.91
N ASP A 66 -5.41 11.70 2.18
CA ASP A 66 -4.45 11.45 3.28
C ASP A 66 -3.85 10.04 3.21
N GLY A 67 -4.67 9.04 2.84
CA GLY A 67 -4.20 7.66 2.62
C GLY A 67 -3.23 7.56 1.45
N LEU A 68 -3.44 8.31 0.37
CA LEU A 68 -2.51 8.39 -0.75
C LEU A 68 -1.22 9.12 -0.38
N VAL A 69 -1.29 10.19 0.41
CA VAL A 69 -0.11 10.88 0.94
C VAL A 69 0.77 9.92 1.74
N GLU A 70 0.20 9.18 2.69
CA GLU A 70 0.95 8.20 3.48
C GLU A 70 1.49 7.04 2.62
N LYS A 71 0.70 6.55 1.66
CA LYS A 71 1.15 5.55 0.70
C LYS A 71 2.40 6.01 -0.06
N TYR A 72 2.38 7.20 -0.66
CA TYR A 72 3.51 7.66 -1.46
C TYR A 72 4.72 8.06 -0.60
N ARG A 73 4.53 8.51 0.65
CA ARG A 73 5.64 8.66 1.62
C ARG A 73 6.35 7.32 1.87
N PHE A 74 5.57 6.26 2.12
CA PHE A 74 6.12 4.92 2.32
C PHE A 74 6.83 4.40 1.06
N GLU A 75 6.24 4.57 -0.12
CA GLU A 75 6.86 4.17 -1.39
C GLU A 75 8.19 4.91 -1.64
N ILE A 76 8.27 6.21 -1.35
CA ILE A 76 9.51 6.99 -1.45
C ILE A 76 10.60 6.38 -0.55
N GLN A 77 10.31 6.16 0.73
CA GLN A 77 11.26 5.54 1.67
C GLN A 77 11.72 4.15 1.19
N LEU A 78 10.78 3.35 0.69
CA LEU A 78 11.07 2.02 0.15
C LEU A 78 12.03 2.08 -1.05
N TYR A 79 11.79 3.00 -1.99
CA TYR A 79 12.62 3.12 -3.19
C TYR A 79 13.98 3.76 -2.88
N GLU A 80 14.07 4.71 -1.97
CA GLU A 80 15.35 5.26 -1.48
C GLU A 80 16.22 4.16 -0.87
N SER A 81 15.66 3.35 0.05
CA SER A 81 16.39 2.23 0.67
C SER A 81 16.86 1.18 -0.36
N LYS A 82 16.03 0.89 -1.38
CA LYS A 82 16.41 -0.02 -2.47
C LYS A 82 17.53 0.56 -3.34
N LEU A 83 17.49 1.86 -3.65
CA LEU A 83 18.53 2.52 -4.43
C LEU A 83 19.86 2.53 -3.68
N ASP A 84 19.86 2.79 -2.38
CA ASP A 84 21.06 2.72 -1.54
C ASP A 84 21.67 1.30 -1.55
N THR A 85 20.82 0.29 -1.44
CA THR A 85 21.23 -1.12 -1.50
C THR A 85 21.85 -1.47 -2.85
N LEU A 86 21.20 -1.10 -3.95
CA LEU A 86 21.69 -1.37 -5.31
C LEU A 86 22.97 -0.59 -5.62
N ALA A 87 23.09 0.65 -5.15
CA ALA A 87 24.31 1.43 -5.27
C ALA A 87 25.49 0.75 -4.53
N ALA A 88 25.25 0.28 -3.30
CA ALA A 88 26.24 -0.49 -2.54
C ALA A 88 26.62 -1.81 -3.22
N GLU A 89 25.67 -2.49 -3.88
CA GLU A 89 25.93 -3.70 -4.67
C GLU A 89 26.80 -3.40 -5.90
N ILE A 90 26.51 -2.33 -6.64
CA ILE A 90 27.30 -1.93 -7.81
C ILE A 90 28.77 -1.67 -7.44
N CYS A 91 29.00 -1.04 -6.27
CA CYS A 91 30.35 -0.84 -5.75
C CYS A 91 31.10 -2.14 -5.42
N LYS A 92 30.38 -3.24 -5.15
CA LYS A 92 30.97 -4.55 -4.80
C LYS A 92 31.24 -5.45 -6.01
N ILE A 93 30.66 -5.14 -7.17
CA ILE A 93 30.76 -6.02 -8.34
C ILE A 93 32.15 -5.92 -8.95
N PRO A 94 32.89 -7.04 -9.08
CA PRO A 94 34.13 -7.05 -9.82
C PRO A 94 33.84 -6.64 -11.27
N GLN A 95 34.52 -5.60 -11.75
CA GLN A 95 34.32 -4.89 -13.02
C GLN A 95 34.57 -5.77 -14.26
N ASN A 96 33.76 -6.81 -14.45
CA ASN A 96 34.06 -7.92 -15.34
C ASN A 96 33.57 -7.69 -16.77
N SER A 97 32.55 -6.85 -16.99
CA SER A 97 32.10 -6.46 -18.34
C SER A 97 31.28 -5.18 -18.39
N GLU A 98 31.40 -4.44 -19.48
CA GLU A 98 30.61 -3.22 -19.76
C GLU A 98 29.10 -3.52 -19.77
N LYS A 99 28.75 -4.68 -20.35
CA LYS A 99 27.37 -5.15 -20.45
C LYS A 99 26.72 -5.34 -19.08
N GLN A 100 27.46 -5.83 -18.08
CA GLN A 100 26.96 -5.96 -16.72
C GLN A 100 26.70 -4.57 -16.11
N VAL A 101 27.63 -3.63 -16.25
CA VAL A 101 27.46 -2.26 -15.74
C VAL A 101 26.21 -1.60 -16.34
N ARG A 102 26.02 -1.70 -17.66
CA ARG A 102 24.80 -1.19 -18.33
C ARG A 102 23.53 -1.88 -17.84
N GLN A 103 23.56 -3.19 -17.59
CA GLN A 103 22.42 -3.91 -17.03
C GLN A 103 22.09 -3.43 -15.61
N HIS A 104 23.09 -3.17 -14.77
CA HIS A 104 22.86 -2.61 -13.43
C HIS A 104 22.30 -1.19 -13.49
N CYS A 105 22.78 -0.36 -14.42
CA CYS A 105 22.23 0.98 -14.64
C CYS A 105 20.75 0.90 -15.04
N ARG A 106 20.34 -0.01 -15.93
CA ARG A 106 18.93 -0.22 -16.29
C ARG A 106 18.07 -0.67 -15.10
N ASN A 107 18.61 -1.52 -14.24
CA ASN A 107 17.89 -1.96 -13.04
C ASN A 107 17.71 -0.78 -12.06
N LEU A 108 18.74 0.06 -11.87
CA LEU A 108 18.64 1.29 -11.09
C LEU A 108 17.61 2.26 -11.70
N GLU A 109 17.66 2.46 -13.01
CA GLU A 109 16.77 3.36 -13.75
C GLU A 109 15.29 3.07 -13.46
N MET A 110 14.90 1.80 -13.42
CA MET A 110 13.54 1.39 -13.04
C MET A 110 13.17 1.84 -11.62
N HIS A 111 14.09 1.74 -10.66
CA HIS A 111 13.85 2.17 -9.29
C HIS A 111 13.82 3.70 -9.14
N VAL A 112 14.70 4.41 -9.84
CA VAL A 112 14.68 5.88 -9.90
C VAL A 112 13.38 6.35 -10.54
N HIS A 113 12.92 5.70 -11.61
CA HIS A 113 11.64 6.00 -12.25
C HIS A 113 10.49 5.93 -11.24
N ASN A 114 10.38 4.81 -10.51
CA ASN A 114 9.32 4.63 -9.52
C ASN A 114 9.42 5.63 -8.36
N LEU A 115 10.64 5.97 -7.94
CA LEU A 115 10.87 6.98 -6.91
C LEU A 115 10.38 8.36 -7.36
N GLU A 116 10.78 8.81 -8.55
CA GLU A 116 10.38 10.12 -9.07
C GLU A 116 8.88 10.19 -9.36
N ALA A 117 8.28 9.10 -9.85
CA ALA A 117 6.83 8.99 -9.99
C ALA A 117 6.11 9.12 -8.64
N ALA A 118 6.59 8.43 -7.59
CA ALA A 118 6.02 8.52 -6.24
C ALA A 118 6.16 9.93 -5.65
N LYS A 119 7.31 10.60 -5.86
CA LYS A 119 7.51 12.01 -5.46
C LYS A 119 6.56 12.95 -6.18
N TRP A 120 6.33 12.73 -7.48
CA TRP A 120 5.39 13.52 -8.27
C TRP A 120 3.95 13.33 -7.78
N PHE A 121 3.50 12.10 -7.56
CA PHE A 121 2.17 11.88 -6.97
C PHE A 121 2.04 12.51 -5.59
N LEU A 122 3.08 12.39 -4.74
CA LEU A 122 3.08 13.01 -3.43
C LEU A 122 2.98 14.53 -3.51
N SER A 123 3.64 15.18 -4.48
CA SER A 123 3.58 16.62 -4.65
C SER A 123 2.18 17.09 -5.03
N ILE A 124 1.45 16.30 -5.82
CA ILE A 124 0.04 16.54 -6.15
C ILE A 124 -0.80 16.46 -4.88
N TYR A 125 -0.81 15.32 -4.18
CA TYR A 125 -1.73 15.10 -3.06
C TYR A 125 -1.41 15.93 -1.80
N LYS A 126 -0.22 16.54 -1.72
CA LYS A 126 0.13 17.50 -0.66
C LYS A 126 -0.36 18.92 -0.91
N LEU A 127 -0.90 19.24 -2.10
CA LEU A 127 -1.42 20.57 -2.36
C LEU A 127 -2.55 20.90 -1.36
N PRO A 128 -2.56 22.13 -0.81
CA PRO A 128 -3.66 22.57 0.05
C PRO A 128 -4.98 22.49 -0.72
N PRO A 129 -6.12 22.36 -0.02
CA PRO A 129 -7.42 22.52 -0.65
C PRO A 129 -7.41 23.80 -1.47
N ALA A 130 -7.76 23.70 -2.76
CA ALA A 130 -8.02 24.89 -3.55
C ALA A 130 -9.00 25.72 -2.72
N GLU A 131 -8.56 26.90 -2.26
CA GLU A 131 -9.42 27.81 -1.54
C GLU A 131 -10.61 27.98 -2.47
N SER A 132 -11.74 27.38 -2.08
CA SER A 132 -12.96 27.54 -2.83
C SER A 132 -13.10 29.05 -2.86
N GLU A 133 -13.06 29.64 -4.06
CA GLU A 133 -13.42 31.03 -4.26
C GLU A 133 -14.90 31.10 -3.85
N ILE A 134 -15.13 31.11 -2.53
CA ILE A 134 -16.38 31.39 -1.88
C ILE A 134 -16.59 32.81 -2.34
N GLY A 135 -17.40 32.93 -3.39
CA GLY A 135 -17.65 34.17 -4.06
C GLY A 135 -17.90 35.23 -3.01
N GLY A 136 -16.95 36.16 -2.89
CA GLY A 136 -17.27 37.53 -2.60
C GLY A 136 -18.17 38.01 -3.74
N ALA A 137 -19.44 37.60 -3.69
CA ALA A 137 -20.51 38.33 -4.34
C ALA A 137 -20.54 39.69 -3.64
N GLU A 138 -19.68 40.60 -4.09
CA GLU A 138 -19.90 42.02 -3.89
C GLU A 138 -21.29 42.32 -4.40
N GLU A 139 -22.15 42.66 -3.43
CA GLU A 139 -23.49 43.14 -3.62
C GLU A 139 -23.47 44.35 -4.57
N HIS A 140 -23.84 44.11 -5.82
CA HIS A 140 -24.40 45.15 -6.69
C HIS A 140 -25.81 44.75 -7.08
N HIS A 141 -26.76 45.12 -6.22
CA HIS A 141 -28.15 45.23 -6.61
C HIS A 141 -28.62 46.69 -6.58
N PRO A 142 -29.14 47.22 -7.69
CA PRO A 142 -29.91 48.46 -7.66
C PRO A 142 -31.29 48.19 -7.09
N ASN A 143 -31.72 49.14 -6.28
CA ASN A 143 -33.09 49.50 -5.90
C ASN A 143 -34.20 48.94 -6.83
N ILE A 144 -35.23 48.28 -6.24
CA ILE A 144 -36.69 48.56 -6.42
C ILE A 144 -37.56 47.39 -5.88
N THR A 145 -38.22 47.68 -4.75
CA THR A 145 -39.65 47.40 -4.40
C THR A 145 -40.13 46.01 -3.92
N GLN A 146 -40.29 45.95 -2.59
CA GLN A 146 -41.42 45.46 -1.76
C GLN A 146 -42.28 44.23 -2.15
N GLY A 147 -42.35 43.28 -1.21
CA GLY A 147 -43.47 42.37 -0.94
C GLY A 147 -43.27 41.58 0.38
N PRO A 148 -44.27 41.43 1.28
CA PRO A 148 -44.03 41.02 2.68
C PRO A 148 -44.32 39.54 3.01
N ALA A 149 -43.76 39.12 4.17
CA ALA A 149 -44.11 37.94 5.01
C ALA A 149 -43.57 36.57 4.54
N ARG A 150 -43.01 35.66 5.36
CA ARG A 150 -43.06 35.43 6.81
C ARG A 150 -41.92 34.47 7.22
N ARG A 151 -41.13 34.88 8.21
CA ARG A 151 -40.60 34.16 9.40
C ARG A 151 -40.48 32.62 9.39
N HIS A 152 -39.28 32.10 9.65
CA HIS A 152 -38.99 31.20 10.78
C HIS A 152 -37.51 31.31 11.16
N ALA A 153 -37.25 31.97 12.29
CA ALA A 153 -35.93 32.06 12.91
C ALA A 153 -35.88 31.04 14.06
N VAL A 154 -34.79 30.27 14.14
CA VAL A 154 -34.41 29.50 15.31
C VAL A 154 -33.16 30.16 15.88
N GLU A 155 -33.32 30.78 17.04
CA GLU A 155 -32.24 31.21 17.93
C GLU A 155 -31.48 29.99 18.44
N VAL A 156 -30.15 30.03 18.38
CA VAL A 156 -29.30 29.23 19.26
C VAL A 156 -28.42 30.19 20.06
N ILE A 157 -28.42 29.93 21.35
CA ILE A 157 -28.07 30.81 22.45
C ILE A 157 -26.56 30.77 22.71
N ASP A 158 -25.98 31.95 22.82
CA ASP A 158 -24.64 32.21 23.36
C ASP A 158 -24.71 32.28 24.90
N LEU A 159 -23.88 31.47 25.58
CA LEU A 159 -23.70 31.50 27.03
C LEU A 159 -22.22 31.68 27.33
N GLY A 160 -21.84 32.94 27.54
CA GLY A 160 -20.49 33.30 27.98
C GLY A 160 -20.20 33.01 29.45
N SER A 161 -18.98 33.46 29.81
CA SER A 161 -18.44 33.74 31.15
C SER A 161 -17.81 32.54 31.90
N SER A 162 -16.64 32.62 32.55
CA SER A 162 -15.85 33.79 33.01
C SER A 162 -14.39 33.41 33.35
N PRO A 163 -13.51 34.42 33.60
CA PRO A 163 -12.09 34.25 33.92
C PRO A 163 -11.78 34.34 35.43
N GLU A 164 -10.80 33.57 35.91
CA GLU A 164 -10.09 33.75 37.19
C GLU A 164 -8.61 33.41 36.90
N SER A 165 -7.63 34.33 36.89
CA SER A 165 -7.04 35.14 37.97
C SER A 165 -6.41 34.29 39.10
N SER A 166 -5.12 33.97 38.97
CA SER A 166 -4.28 33.56 40.09
C SER A 166 -2.88 34.18 39.99
N GLU A 167 -2.74 35.32 40.66
CA GLU A 167 -1.68 35.71 41.61
C GLU A 167 -0.25 35.18 41.38
N TYR A 168 0.62 36.08 40.91
CA TYR A 168 2.08 35.94 40.94
C TYR A 168 2.60 36.19 42.36
N GLY A 169 3.40 35.27 42.87
CA GLY A 169 4.29 35.50 43.99
C GLY A 169 5.52 34.64 43.83
N GLU A 170 6.67 35.26 43.53
CA GLU A 170 7.97 34.63 43.77
C GLU A 170 9.09 35.68 43.87
N ASP A 171 9.41 36.03 45.11
CA ASP A 171 10.75 36.50 45.50
C ASP A 171 11.56 35.28 45.94
N ARG A 172 12.60 34.90 45.17
CA ARG A 172 13.78 34.22 45.74
C ARG A 172 14.96 34.21 44.75
N GLU A 173 15.90 35.13 44.99
CA GLU A 173 17.30 34.92 44.62
C GLU A 173 17.87 33.78 45.48
N MET A 174 18.51 32.78 44.87
CA MET A 174 19.73 32.16 45.41
C MET A 174 20.59 31.57 44.29
N ILE A 175 21.83 32.05 44.28
CA ILE A 175 23.00 31.63 43.52
C ILE A 175 23.45 30.24 43.99
N VAL A 176 23.65 29.29 43.07
CA VAL A 176 24.71 28.26 43.20
C VAL A 176 25.16 27.81 41.80
N ASP A 177 26.45 27.96 41.52
CA ASP A 177 27.19 27.36 40.40
C ASP A 177 27.18 25.82 40.51
N ALA A 178 26.87 25.09 39.43
CA ALA A 178 27.50 23.80 39.09
C ALA A 178 26.90 23.16 37.84
N GLU A 179 27.79 22.91 36.87
CA GLU A 179 27.89 21.75 35.97
C GLU A 179 26.74 21.43 35.00
N GLU A 180 27.14 21.47 33.73
CA GLU A 180 26.40 21.29 32.49
C GLU A 180 26.13 19.80 32.23
N GLU A 181 24.92 19.33 32.53
CA GLU A 181 24.34 18.11 31.94
C GLU A 181 23.08 18.45 31.15
N ALA A 182 23.15 18.20 29.84
CA ALA A 182 22.05 18.40 28.90
C ALA A 182 20.88 17.45 29.20
N THR A 183 19.89 17.96 29.93
CA THR A 183 18.62 17.30 30.20
C THR A 183 17.64 17.75 29.13
N ILE A 184 17.25 16.84 28.23
CA ILE A 184 16.24 17.08 27.19
C ILE A 184 14.88 17.03 27.87
N GLU A 185 14.24 18.20 28.03
CA GLU A 185 12.85 18.31 28.45
C GLU A 185 11.92 17.72 27.37
N GLU A 186 11.30 16.60 27.73
CA GLU A 186 10.26 15.92 26.97
C GLU A 186 8.97 16.75 27.08
N SER A 187 8.77 17.64 26.12
CA SER A 187 7.54 18.40 25.91
C SER A 187 6.41 17.44 25.50
N ALA A 188 5.57 17.09 26.48
CA ALA A 188 4.32 16.38 26.27
C ALA A 188 3.30 17.31 25.59
N ILE A 189 3.31 17.32 24.26
CA ILE A 189 2.19 17.85 23.47
C ILE A 189 1.16 16.73 23.42
N ASP A 190 0.08 16.86 24.19
CA ASP A 190 -1.14 16.06 24.05
C ASP A 190 -1.74 16.31 22.66
N VAL A 191 -1.25 15.57 21.66
CA VAL A 191 -1.88 15.45 20.36
C VAL A 191 -3.11 14.58 20.57
N VAL A 192 -4.23 15.22 20.91
CA VAL A 192 -5.56 14.61 20.91
C VAL A 192 -5.83 14.14 19.49
N ASP A 193 -5.58 12.85 19.24
CA ASP A 193 -5.79 12.16 17.96
C ASP A 193 -7.29 12.24 17.58
N PRO A 194 -7.70 13.12 16.65
CA PRO A 194 -9.09 13.30 16.28
C PRO A 194 -9.41 12.30 15.16
N CYS A 195 -9.33 11.02 15.46
CA CYS A 195 -9.82 9.96 14.58
C CYS A 195 -10.71 8.99 15.35
N LEU A 196 -11.73 9.52 16.03
CA LEU A 196 -12.88 8.72 16.47
C LEU A 196 -13.67 8.29 15.23
N GLN A 197 -13.14 7.30 14.52
CA GLN A 197 -13.83 6.66 13.40
C GLN A 197 -15.17 6.15 13.89
N MET A 198 -16.24 6.58 13.23
CA MET A 198 -17.58 6.12 13.57
C MET A 198 -17.60 4.59 13.60
N PRO A 199 -18.20 3.98 14.63
CA PRO A 199 -18.27 2.52 14.75
C PRO A 199 -18.86 1.96 13.46
N GLN A 200 -18.05 1.19 12.74
CA GLN A 200 -18.46 0.63 11.46
C GLN A 200 -19.72 -0.23 11.64
N LYS A 201 -20.64 -0.10 10.69
CA LYS A 201 -21.90 -0.87 10.64
C LYS A 201 -21.61 -2.36 10.91
N PRO A 202 -22.41 -3.05 11.75
CA PRO A 202 -22.19 -4.46 12.06
C PRO A 202 -22.01 -5.28 10.79
N ARG A 203 -20.82 -5.88 10.63
CA ARG A 203 -20.48 -6.64 9.42
C ARG A 203 -21.21 -7.99 9.49
N GLY A 204 -22.04 -8.31 8.49
CA GLY A 204 -22.82 -9.55 8.49
C GLY A 204 -21.94 -10.81 8.61
N ASN A 205 -22.37 -11.81 9.38
CA ASN A 205 -21.57 -12.98 9.82
C ASN A 205 -21.01 -13.91 8.73
N ARG A 206 -21.21 -13.58 7.45
CA ARG A 206 -20.89 -14.45 6.31
C ARG A 206 -20.03 -13.70 5.29
N PRO A 207 -18.73 -13.47 5.58
CA PRO A 207 -17.85 -12.74 4.68
C PRO A 207 -17.75 -13.40 3.30
N GLU A 208 -17.92 -14.72 3.21
CA GLU A 208 -17.88 -15.47 1.96
C GLU A 208 -19.03 -15.14 0.97
N LYS A 209 -20.03 -14.38 1.41
CA LYS A 209 -21.15 -13.91 0.58
C LYS A 209 -20.99 -12.45 0.13
N ALA A 210 -19.97 -11.77 0.63
CA ALA A 210 -19.76 -10.36 0.35
C ALA A 210 -19.47 -10.13 -1.15
N SER A 211 -20.06 -9.08 -1.71
CA SER A 211 -19.69 -8.58 -3.03
C SER A 211 -18.33 -7.88 -3.02
N ILE A 212 -17.74 -7.69 -4.20
CA ILE A 212 -16.51 -6.89 -4.35
C ILE A 212 -16.70 -5.48 -3.76
N LEU A 213 -17.86 -4.86 -4.00
CA LEU A 213 -18.21 -3.56 -3.43
C LEU A 213 -18.19 -3.60 -1.89
N THR A 214 -18.82 -4.59 -1.27
CA THR A 214 -18.81 -4.75 0.19
C THR A 214 -17.39 -4.94 0.73
N VAL A 215 -16.59 -5.78 0.09
CA VAL A 215 -15.18 -6.02 0.48
C VAL A 215 -14.35 -4.74 0.36
N SER A 216 -14.61 -3.92 -0.67
CA SER A 216 -13.87 -2.68 -0.91
C SER A 216 -14.01 -1.67 0.24
N GLY A 217 -15.18 -1.63 0.89
CA GLY A 217 -15.47 -0.76 2.02
C GLY A 217 -14.89 -1.21 3.36
N TRP A 218 -14.28 -2.39 3.43
CA TRP A 218 -13.66 -2.86 4.67
C TRP A 218 -12.35 -2.13 4.95
N ASN A 219 -12.22 -1.60 6.17
CA ASN A 219 -10.97 -1.07 6.69
C ASN A 219 -10.07 -2.22 7.16
N MET A 220 -8.82 -2.28 6.66
CA MET A 220 -7.85 -3.32 7.01
C MET A 220 -7.44 -3.24 8.49
N ARG A 221 -7.26 -2.04 9.07
CA ARG A 221 -6.87 -1.88 10.48
C ARG A 221 -7.90 -2.51 11.42
N ASP A 222 -9.18 -2.24 11.17
CA ASP A 222 -10.28 -2.83 11.93
C ASP A 222 -10.28 -4.36 11.83
N LEU A 223 -10.05 -4.90 10.63
CA LEU A 223 -10.00 -6.34 10.39
C LEU A 223 -8.87 -7.03 11.14
N VAL A 224 -7.69 -6.42 11.16
CA VAL A 224 -6.53 -6.91 11.92
C VAL A 224 -6.82 -6.84 13.41
N ALA A 225 -7.40 -5.73 13.90
CA ALA A 225 -7.73 -5.55 15.30
C ALA A 225 -8.72 -6.62 15.83
N ILE A 226 -9.70 -7.01 15.01
CA ILE A 226 -10.67 -8.08 15.36
C ILE A 226 -10.19 -9.49 14.97
N LYS A 227 -9.00 -9.63 14.39
CA LYS A 227 -8.40 -10.89 13.91
C LYS A 227 -9.32 -11.70 12.98
N ASP A 228 -10.02 -11.04 12.06
CA ASP A 228 -10.91 -11.72 11.11
C ASP A 228 -10.17 -12.18 9.86
N SER A 229 -9.59 -13.38 9.94
CA SER A 229 -8.80 -13.99 8.87
C SER A 229 -9.51 -14.07 7.52
N LYS A 230 -10.81 -14.43 7.51
CA LYS A 230 -11.60 -14.54 6.27
C LYS A 230 -11.72 -13.19 5.57
N ARG A 231 -12.07 -12.14 6.32
CA ARG A 231 -12.21 -10.80 5.76
C ARG A 231 -10.86 -10.20 5.37
N VAL A 232 -9.81 -10.45 6.13
CA VAL A 232 -8.43 -10.06 5.77
C VAL A 232 -8.05 -10.68 4.44
N VAL A 233 -8.20 -11.99 4.26
CA VAL A 233 -7.85 -12.69 3.01
C VAL A 233 -8.61 -12.14 1.81
N MET A 234 -9.92 -11.90 1.95
CA MET A 234 -10.71 -11.29 0.88
C MET A 234 -10.27 -9.85 0.59
N LYS A 235 -9.98 -9.05 1.61
CA LYS A 235 -9.50 -7.67 1.44
C LYS A 235 -8.13 -7.63 0.77
N VAL A 236 -7.20 -8.48 1.22
CA VAL A 236 -5.88 -8.66 0.59
C VAL A 236 -6.03 -9.08 -0.87
N MET A 237 -6.90 -10.05 -1.18
CA MET A 237 -7.15 -10.47 -2.57
C MET A 237 -7.64 -9.30 -3.44
N LEU A 238 -8.53 -8.46 -2.93
CA LEU A 238 -9.01 -7.26 -3.62
C LEU A 238 -7.88 -6.24 -3.87
N ASP A 239 -7.03 -6.01 -2.87
CA ASP A 239 -6.00 -4.98 -2.92
C ASP A 239 -4.75 -5.40 -3.75
N MET A 240 -4.57 -6.70 -4.03
CA MET A 240 -3.51 -7.20 -4.93
C MET A 240 -3.61 -6.63 -6.36
N SER A 241 -2.51 -6.66 -7.11
CA SER A 241 -2.56 -6.40 -8.55
C SER A 241 -3.27 -7.54 -9.31
N ARG A 242 -3.77 -7.24 -10.52
CA ARG A 242 -4.37 -8.26 -11.40
C ARG A 242 -3.40 -9.42 -11.68
N GLN A 243 -2.12 -9.12 -11.86
CA GLN A 243 -1.10 -10.12 -12.15
C GLN A 243 -0.86 -11.07 -10.96
N GLU A 244 -0.80 -10.54 -9.75
CA GLU A 244 -0.63 -11.35 -8.53
C GLU A 244 -1.84 -12.25 -8.28
N ARG A 245 -3.06 -11.69 -8.41
CA ARG A 245 -4.30 -12.47 -8.32
C ARG A 245 -4.34 -13.61 -9.32
N GLU A 246 -4.08 -13.32 -10.59
CA GLU A 246 -4.08 -14.34 -11.65
C GLU A 246 -3.00 -15.41 -11.44
N MET A 247 -1.84 -15.02 -10.90
CA MET A 247 -0.78 -15.95 -10.56
C MET A 247 -1.24 -16.90 -9.43
N ILE A 248 -1.81 -16.38 -8.34
CA ILE A 248 -2.34 -17.19 -7.23
C ILE A 248 -3.47 -18.09 -7.73
N HIS A 249 -4.43 -17.52 -8.46
CA HIS A 249 -5.56 -18.25 -9.01
C HIS A 249 -5.11 -19.40 -9.92
N ARG A 250 -4.20 -19.15 -10.87
CA ARG A 250 -3.63 -20.17 -11.74
C ARG A 250 -2.89 -21.24 -10.94
N ARG A 251 -2.12 -20.87 -9.92
CA ARG A 251 -1.36 -21.83 -9.08
C ARG A 251 -2.31 -22.77 -8.34
N ILE A 252 -3.34 -22.22 -7.68
CA ILE A 252 -4.36 -22.97 -6.93
C ILE A 252 -5.16 -23.91 -7.85
N ARG A 253 -5.47 -23.46 -9.07
CA ARG A 253 -6.22 -24.25 -10.06
C ARG A 253 -5.40 -25.38 -10.68
N VAL A 254 -4.12 -25.16 -10.96
CA VAL A 254 -3.28 -26.12 -11.69
C VAL A 254 -2.71 -27.21 -10.77
N LEU A 255 -2.38 -26.86 -9.52
CA LEU A 255 -1.81 -27.82 -8.57
C LEU A 255 -2.90 -28.62 -7.86
N LYS A 256 -2.63 -29.90 -7.61
CA LYS A 256 -3.44 -30.72 -6.71
C LYS A 256 -3.40 -30.11 -5.30
N LYS A 257 -4.53 -30.11 -4.57
CA LYS A 257 -4.64 -29.63 -3.17
C LYS A 257 -3.45 -30.08 -2.33
N SER A 258 -3.19 -31.40 -2.26
CA SER A 258 -2.08 -31.98 -1.49
C SER A 258 -0.70 -31.41 -1.83
N ASN A 259 -0.44 -31.10 -3.11
CA ASN A 259 0.85 -30.56 -3.54
C ASN A 259 0.98 -29.10 -3.13
N LEU A 260 -0.09 -28.32 -3.26
CA LEU A 260 -0.10 -26.91 -2.85
C LEU A 260 0.12 -26.79 -1.33
N LEU A 261 -0.58 -27.58 -0.53
CA LEU A 261 -0.42 -27.56 0.94
C LEU A 261 1.02 -27.94 1.34
N LYS A 262 1.60 -28.93 0.65
CA LYS A 262 3.00 -29.30 0.84
C LYS A 262 3.96 -28.17 0.45
N GLU A 263 3.71 -27.46 -0.65
CA GLU A 263 4.51 -26.31 -1.07
C GLU A 263 4.48 -25.19 -0.03
N ILE A 264 3.30 -24.87 0.52
CA ILE A 264 3.14 -23.86 1.57
C ILE A 264 3.93 -24.24 2.83
N SER A 265 3.73 -25.46 3.35
CA SER A 265 4.43 -25.97 4.54
C SER A 265 5.96 -25.99 4.34
N THR A 266 6.44 -26.51 3.20
CA THR A 266 7.89 -26.54 2.90
C THR A 266 8.47 -25.12 2.79
N CYS A 267 7.70 -24.17 2.23
CA CYS A 267 8.13 -22.78 2.14
C CYS A 267 8.21 -22.10 3.51
N ILE A 268 7.27 -22.39 4.43
CA ILE A 268 7.32 -21.90 5.81
C ILE A 268 8.58 -22.42 6.52
N ASP A 269 8.88 -23.72 6.42
CA ASP A 269 10.10 -24.29 6.99
C ASP A 269 11.37 -23.64 6.42
N MET A 270 11.40 -23.39 5.11
CA MET A 270 12.49 -22.69 4.43
C MET A 270 12.65 -21.25 4.95
N LEU A 271 11.54 -20.51 5.13
CA LEU A 271 11.56 -19.15 5.67
C LEU A 271 12.06 -19.13 7.12
N TYR A 272 11.57 -20.05 7.96
CA TYR A 272 12.00 -20.18 9.36
C TYR A 272 13.51 -20.48 9.47
N ARG A 273 14.04 -21.32 8.60
CA ARG A 273 15.48 -21.64 8.53
C ARG A 273 16.32 -20.54 7.86
N LYS A 274 15.70 -19.45 7.41
CA LYS A 274 16.33 -18.34 6.67
C LYS A 274 17.03 -18.82 5.38
N GLU A 275 16.50 -19.87 4.77
CA GLU A 275 17.02 -20.43 3.52
C GLU A 275 16.51 -19.64 2.30
N GLN A 276 17.38 -19.49 1.28
CA GLN A 276 17.04 -18.77 0.05
C GLN A 276 16.51 -19.67 -1.08
N LYS A 277 16.55 -21.00 -0.89
CA LYS A 277 16.20 -21.98 -1.92
C LYS A 277 15.37 -23.09 -1.32
N MET A 278 14.36 -23.56 -2.05
CA MET A 278 13.55 -24.71 -1.67
C MET A 278 14.01 -25.95 -2.46
N LEU A 279 14.28 -27.05 -1.76
CA LEU A 279 14.78 -28.27 -2.39
C LEU A 279 13.76 -28.84 -3.39
N GLY A 280 14.24 -29.19 -4.60
CA GLY A 280 13.41 -29.76 -5.66
C GLY A 280 12.51 -28.76 -6.39
N VAL A 281 12.60 -27.46 -6.08
CA VAL A 281 11.81 -26.42 -6.74
C VAL A 281 12.68 -25.54 -7.64
N LEU A 282 12.15 -25.24 -8.82
CA LEU A 282 12.82 -24.36 -9.78
C LEU A 282 12.87 -22.92 -9.24
N PRO A 283 13.98 -22.19 -9.42
CA PRO A 283 14.09 -20.79 -8.98
C PRO A 283 12.99 -19.88 -9.55
N SER A 284 12.45 -20.18 -10.73
CA SER A 284 11.34 -19.45 -11.37
C SER A 284 9.97 -19.67 -10.72
N ASP A 285 9.80 -20.77 -9.98
CA ASP A 285 8.56 -21.09 -9.27
C ASP A 285 8.58 -20.63 -7.81
N LEU A 286 9.76 -20.46 -7.22
CA LEU A 286 9.90 -20.03 -5.83
C LEU A 286 9.15 -18.70 -5.52
N PRO A 287 9.18 -17.65 -6.37
CA PRO A 287 8.40 -16.44 -6.12
C PRO A 287 6.89 -16.70 -6.07
N LYS A 288 6.38 -17.63 -6.89
CA LYS A 288 4.95 -17.99 -6.94
C LYS A 288 4.54 -18.72 -5.66
N ILE A 289 5.38 -19.65 -5.22
CA ILE A 289 5.18 -20.39 -3.96
C ILE A 289 5.24 -19.44 -2.77
N ARG A 290 6.22 -18.53 -2.73
CA ARG A 290 6.30 -17.49 -1.69
C ARG A 290 5.07 -16.61 -1.67
N ALA A 291 4.55 -16.19 -2.81
CA ALA A 291 3.34 -15.37 -2.86
C ALA A 291 2.10 -16.11 -2.33
N VAL A 292 1.90 -17.39 -2.68
CA VAL A 292 0.81 -18.19 -2.08
C VAL A 292 1.04 -18.43 -0.59
N THR A 293 2.29 -18.62 -0.17
CA THR A 293 2.65 -18.80 1.24
C THR A 293 2.36 -17.53 2.03
N ASN A 294 2.77 -16.35 1.54
CA ASN A 294 2.46 -15.06 2.14
C ASN A 294 0.95 -14.83 2.23
N PHE A 295 0.20 -15.29 1.23
CA PHE A 295 -1.26 -15.22 1.27
C PHE A 295 -1.87 -16.12 2.36
N PHE A 296 -1.28 -17.31 2.59
CA PHE A 296 -1.62 -18.14 3.74
C PHE A 296 -1.20 -17.50 5.07
N LEU A 297 -0.06 -16.81 5.15
CA LEU A 297 0.31 -16.04 6.34
C LEU A 297 -0.72 -14.95 6.65
N CYS A 298 -1.34 -14.35 5.63
CA CYS A 298 -2.43 -13.40 5.82
C CYS A 298 -3.65 -14.03 6.48
N TRP A 299 -3.96 -15.28 6.12
CA TRP A 299 -5.01 -16.06 6.78
C TRP A 299 -4.65 -16.37 8.22
N TRP A 300 -3.46 -16.93 8.45
CA TRP A 300 -3.04 -17.45 9.75
C TRP A 300 -2.95 -16.34 10.81
N PHE A 301 -2.27 -15.24 10.48
CA PHE A 301 -2.04 -14.15 11.42
C PHE A 301 -3.09 -13.04 11.35
N ALA A 302 -4.07 -13.15 10.44
CA ALA A 302 -5.08 -12.11 10.19
C ALA A 302 -4.48 -10.70 9.97
N ASP A 303 -3.41 -10.61 9.17
CA ASP A 303 -2.74 -9.35 8.78
C ASP A 303 -2.23 -9.41 7.33
N ASN A 304 -1.76 -8.31 6.76
CA ASN A 304 -1.32 -8.23 5.37
C ASN A 304 0.17 -8.60 5.19
N TYR A 305 0.46 -9.89 5.12
CA TYR A 305 1.79 -10.46 4.86
C TYR A 305 2.21 -10.48 3.38
N MET A 306 1.42 -9.89 2.48
CA MET A 306 1.90 -9.65 1.12
C MET A 306 2.99 -8.58 1.06
N TYR A 307 2.94 -7.62 1.99
CA TYR A 307 3.86 -6.49 2.08
C TYR A 307 4.63 -6.41 3.41
N LYS A 308 4.38 -7.36 4.33
CA LYS A 308 5.07 -7.48 5.62
C LYS A 308 5.95 -8.73 5.64
N ILE A 309 7.04 -8.65 6.40
CA ILE A 309 7.92 -9.79 6.66
C ILE A 309 7.51 -10.39 8.02
N PRO A 310 7.22 -11.71 8.10
CA PRO A 310 6.92 -12.36 9.37
C PRO A 310 8.14 -12.37 10.30
N THR A 311 7.89 -12.22 11.61
CA THR A 311 8.96 -12.31 12.60
C THR A 311 9.43 -13.75 12.78
N ASP A 312 10.64 -13.94 13.30
CA ASP A 312 11.19 -15.26 13.58
C ASP A 312 10.31 -16.05 14.58
N GLU A 313 9.73 -15.36 15.56
CA GLU A 313 8.81 -15.96 16.55
C GLU A 313 7.53 -16.46 15.89
N GLN A 314 6.93 -15.65 15.01
CA GLN A 314 5.73 -16.01 14.25
C GLN A 314 5.97 -17.24 13.38
N LEU A 315 7.11 -17.28 12.66
CA LEU A 315 7.46 -18.44 11.84
C LEU A 315 7.73 -19.69 12.67
N HIS A 316 8.31 -19.54 13.87
CA HIS A 316 8.56 -20.66 14.78
C HIS A 316 7.27 -21.27 15.32
N GLU A 317 6.35 -20.42 15.82
CA GLU A 317 5.02 -20.81 16.28
C GLU A 317 4.27 -21.54 15.17
N LEU A 318 4.20 -20.92 13.99
CA LEU A 318 3.54 -21.49 12.82
C LEU A 318 4.13 -22.85 12.43
N ALA A 319 5.45 -22.97 12.28
CA ALA A 319 6.08 -24.24 11.88
C ALA A 319 5.80 -25.38 12.88
N THR A 320 5.64 -25.04 14.17
CA THR A 320 5.34 -25.99 15.24
C THR A 320 3.87 -26.43 15.21
N GLU A 321 2.95 -25.49 15.01
CA GLU A 321 1.50 -25.73 15.08
C GLU A 321 0.90 -26.25 13.76
N LEU A 322 1.50 -25.92 12.62
CA LEU A 322 0.97 -26.24 11.28
C LEU A 322 0.77 -27.74 11.06
N HIS A 323 1.58 -28.59 11.70
CA HIS A 323 1.49 -30.04 11.59
C HIS A 323 0.30 -30.64 12.36
N GLN A 324 -0.32 -29.86 13.25
CA GLN A 324 -1.40 -30.31 14.13
C GLN A 324 -2.76 -29.72 13.74
N SER A 325 -2.79 -28.74 12.82
CA SER A 325 -3.99 -28.01 12.45
C SER A 325 -4.50 -28.33 11.05
N ASP A 326 -5.82 -28.38 10.89
CA ASP A 326 -6.54 -28.48 9.61
C ASP A 326 -6.63 -27.11 8.88
N ASP A 327 -6.04 -26.04 9.43
CA ASP A 327 -6.14 -24.67 8.92
C ASP A 327 -5.65 -24.52 7.47
N LEU A 328 -4.67 -25.32 7.04
CA LEU A 328 -4.21 -25.33 5.65
C LEU A 328 -5.31 -25.78 4.69
N GLU A 329 -6.09 -26.79 5.09
CA GLU A 329 -7.21 -27.28 4.29
C GLU A 329 -8.35 -26.27 4.27
N LEU A 330 -8.69 -25.70 5.43
CA LEU A 330 -9.70 -24.65 5.55
C LEU A 330 -9.36 -23.41 4.72
N PHE A 331 -8.10 -22.99 4.77
CA PHE A 331 -7.58 -21.92 3.93
C PHE A 331 -7.76 -22.24 2.45
N TYR A 332 -7.33 -23.43 2.01
CA TYR A 332 -7.44 -23.82 0.61
C TYR A 332 -8.89 -23.82 0.14
N ASP A 333 -9.78 -24.45 0.90
CA ASP A 333 -11.19 -24.57 0.53
C ASP A 333 -11.87 -23.19 0.49
N PHE A 334 -11.54 -22.31 1.44
CA PHE A 334 -12.03 -20.94 1.46
C PHE A 334 -11.51 -20.12 0.28
N VAL A 335 -10.20 -20.12 0.02
CA VAL A 335 -9.60 -19.36 -1.09
C VAL A 335 -10.13 -19.86 -2.43
N HIS A 336 -10.20 -21.17 -2.62
CA HIS A 336 -10.76 -21.78 -3.82
C HIS A 336 -12.23 -21.33 -4.03
N TYR A 337 -13.03 -21.31 -2.97
CA TYR A 337 -14.40 -20.83 -3.01
C TYR A 337 -14.51 -19.34 -3.40
N ILE A 338 -13.77 -18.44 -2.73
CA ILE A 338 -13.88 -16.99 -3.01
C ILE A 338 -13.33 -16.64 -4.40
N LEU A 339 -12.32 -17.35 -4.91
CA LEU A 339 -11.80 -17.16 -6.26
C LEU A 339 -12.85 -17.50 -7.32
N HIS A 340 -13.60 -18.59 -7.10
CA HIS A 340 -14.65 -18.99 -8.03
C HIS A 340 -15.91 -18.11 -7.92
N LYS A 341 -16.23 -17.61 -6.71
CA LYS A 341 -17.48 -16.90 -6.46
C LYS A 341 -17.34 -15.39 -6.46
N THR A 342 -16.51 -14.84 -5.57
CA THR A 342 -16.42 -13.39 -5.33
C THR A 342 -15.44 -12.70 -6.27
N PHE A 343 -14.35 -13.39 -6.63
CA PHE A 343 -13.25 -12.84 -7.44
C PHE A 343 -13.16 -13.50 -8.83
N SER A 344 -14.29 -13.98 -9.36
CA SER A 344 -14.37 -14.46 -10.73
C SER A 344 -14.27 -13.29 -11.71
N GLU A 345 -13.88 -13.57 -12.96
CA GLU A 345 -13.83 -12.56 -14.02
C GLU A 345 -15.20 -11.87 -14.24
N GLU A 346 -16.28 -12.65 -14.18
CA GLU A 346 -17.66 -12.15 -14.24
C GLU A 346 -18.01 -11.22 -13.06
N ALA A 347 -17.53 -11.53 -11.86
CA ALA A 347 -17.74 -10.69 -10.68
C ALA A 347 -17.02 -9.36 -10.81
N PHE A 348 -15.81 -9.34 -11.38
CA PHE A 348 -15.08 -8.09 -11.65
C PHE A 348 -15.76 -7.23 -12.71
N GLN A 349 -16.38 -7.82 -13.74
CA GLN A 349 -17.17 -7.07 -14.72
C GLN A 349 -18.40 -6.40 -14.08
N ASN A 350 -18.88 -6.93 -12.97
CA ASN A 350 -20.05 -6.43 -12.23
C ASN A 350 -19.68 -5.92 -10.83
N ALA A 351 -18.47 -5.38 -10.63
CA ALA A 351 -17.93 -5.07 -9.31
C ALA A 351 -18.80 -4.12 -8.46
N HIS A 352 -19.62 -3.28 -9.11
CA HIS A 352 -20.53 -2.33 -8.47
C HIS A 352 -21.91 -2.92 -8.09
N ALA A 353 -22.26 -4.10 -8.60
CA ALA A 353 -23.52 -4.74 -8.29
C ALA A 353 -23.42 -5.44 -6.91
N PRO A 354 -24.38 -5.22 -6.00
CA PRO A 354 -24.44 -6.00 -4.76
C PRO A 354 -24.65 -7.48 -5.10
N SER A 355 -24.15 -8.36 -4.24
CA SER A 355 -24.37 -9.79 -4.41
C SER A 355 -25.87 -10.07 -4.33
N LYS A 356 -26.38 -10.98 -5.17
CA LYS A 356 -27.78 -11.44 -5.08
C LYS A 356 -28.12 -11.99 -3.68
N GLU A 357 -27.10 -12.47 -2.97
CA GLU A 357 -27.24 -12.98 -1.59
C GLU A 357 -27.22 -11.85 -0.53
N GLU A 358 -26.83 -10.64 -0.89
CA GLU A 358 -26.88 -9.43 -0.04
C GLU A 358 -28.21 -8.66 -0.21
N THR A 359 -28.93 -8.90 -1.31
CA THR A 359 -30.22 -8.24 -1.55
C THR A 359 -31.33 -9.00 -0.82
N ILE A 360 -31.82 -8.43 0.28
CA ILE A 360 -33.05 -8.92 0.94
C ILE A 360 -34.22 -8.46 0.08
N VAL A 361 -34.86 -9.40 -0.63
CA VAL A 361 -36.10 -9.12 -1.35
C VAL A 361 -37.20 -9.00 -0.30
N ILE A 362 -37.63 -7.78 -0.04
CA ILE A 362 -38.86 -7.53 0.71
C ILE A 362 -39.99 -7.77 -0.30
N SER A 363 -40.59 -8.97 -0.25
CA SER A 363 -41.82 -9.25 -0.99
C SER A 363 -42.95 -8.48 -0.31
N ASP A 364 -43.51 -7.51 -1.02
CA ASP A 364 -44.63 -6.68 -0.59
C ASP A 364 -45.95 -7.45 -0.75
N ASP A 365 -46.01 -8.65 -0.16
CA ASP A 365 -47.20 -9.50 -0.15
C ASP A 365 -48.09 -9.09 1.04
N GLU A 366 -48.74 -7.93 0.93
CA GLU A 366 -49.96 -7.62 1.66
C GLU A 366 -51.16 -7.71 0.70
N GLU A 367 -51.88 -8.83 0.76
CA GLU A 367 -53.26 -8.99 0.24
C GLU A 367 -54.29 -8.81 1.35
#